data_AF-A0A1F2RC29-F1
#
_entry.id   AF-A0A1F2RC29-F1
#
_cell.length_a   1.000
_cell.length_b   1.000
_cell.length_c   1.000
_cell.angle_alpha   90.00
_cell.angle_beta   90.00
_cell.angle_gamma   90.00
#
_symmetry.space_group_name_H-M   'P 1'
#
loop_
_entity.id
_entity.type
_entity.pdbx_description
1 polymer ?
#
loop_
_entity_poly.entity_id
_entity_poly.type
_entity_poly.pdbx_seq_one_letter_code
_entity_poly.pdbx_strand_id
1 'polypeptide(L)'
;MGRTIYVRQKGTNMRKLKCHQISGLTVQEVLDEFNERSEEFGISEHDILSVSAMPPTLGSKLATPKGTTDPKVEVVIVYWANE
;
A
#
# COMPACT_ATOMS: atom_id res chain seq x y z
N MET A 1 -7.99 -5.70 -11.17
CA MET A 1 -8.89 -4.52 -11.23
C MET A 1 -9.23 -4.11 -9.81
N GLY A 2 -8.60 -3.05 -9.29
CA GLY A 2 -8.87 -2.54 -7.94
C GLY A 2 -10.20 -1.76 -7.90
N ARG A 3 -10.99 -1.91 -6.84
CA ARG A 3 -12.20 -1.12 -6.60
C ARG A 3 -11.79 0.14 -5.82
N THR A 4 -12.03 1.31 -6.39
CA THR A 4 -11.79 2.60 -5.71
C THR A 4 -13.08 3.09 -5.05
N ILE A 5 -13.05 3.38 -3.75
CA ILE A 5 -14.19 3.93 -3.00
C ILE A 5 -13.99 5.45 -2.86
N TYR A 6 -14.99 6.22 -3.27
CA TYR A 6 -15.00 7.67 -3.15
C TYR A 6 -15.71 8.06 -1.85
N VAL A 7 -15.06 8.83 -0.98
CA VAL A 7 -15.67 9.30 0.27
C VAL A 7 -15.59 10.82 0.32
N ARG A 8 -16.76 11.47 0.44
CA ARG A 8 -16.86 12.93 0.48
C ARG A 8 -16.74 13.42 1.91
N GLN A 9 -15.62 14.06 2.27
CA GLN A 9 -15.51 14.84 3.51
C GLN A 9 -16.14 16.25 3.33
N LYS A 10 -16.74 16.80 4.38
CA LYS A 10 -17.29 18.18 4.39
C LYS A 10 -16.13 19.19 4.34
N GLY A 11 -15.73 19.58 3.14
CA GLY A 11 -14.72 20.62 2.90
C GLY A 11 -14.05 20.42 1.55
N THR A 12 -14.66 21.00 0.50
CA THR A 12 -14.19 21.32 -0.87
C THR A 12 -13.18 20.47 -1.66
N ASN A 13 -12.44 19.51 -1.12
CA ASN A 13 -11.54 18.64 -1.88
C ASN A 13 -12.02 17.19 -1.85
N MET A 14 -12.29 16.64 -3.04
CA MET A 14 -12.76 15.27 -3.21
C MET A 14 -11.58 14.30 -3.01
N ARG A 15 -11.42 13.78 -1.79
CA ARG A 15 -10.40 12.76 -1.51
C ARG A 15 -10.93 11.38 -1.84
N LYS A 16 -10.06 10.52 -2.38
CA LYS A 16 -10.38 9.12 -2.67
C LYS A 16 -9.74 8.25 -1.61
N LEU A 17 -10.49 7.27 -1.11
CA LEU A 17 -9.90 6.24 -0.26
C LEU A 17 -9.14 5.27 -1.17
N LYS A 18 -7.82 5.21 -1.01
CA LYS A 18 -6.97 4.28 -1.75
C LYS A 18 -6.44 3.21 -0.80
N CYS A 19 -6.16 2.06 -1.40
CA CYS A 19 -5.60 0.90 -0.74
C CYS A 19 -4.38 0.45 -1.55
N HIS A 20 -3.25 0.28 -0.86
CA HIS A 20 -2.03 -0.25 -1.43
C HIS A 20 -1.70 -1.57 -0.73
N GLN A 21 -1.68 -2.65 -1.49
CA GLN A 21 -1.38 -3.99 -1.00
C GLN A 21 -0.05 -4.42 -1.63
N ILE A 22 0.95 -4.63 -0.79
CA ILE A 22 2.30 -5.02 -1.21
C ILE A 22 2.67 -6.31 -0.49
N SER A 23 3.23 -7.26 -1.22
CA SER A 23 3.80 -8.48 -0.66
C SER A 23 5.33 -8.37 -0.59
N GLY A 24 5.94 -8.90 0.46
CA GLY A 24 7.39 -8.83 0.65
C GLY A 24 7.93 -10.01 1.46
N LEU A 25 9.25 -10.03 1.64
CA LEU A 25 9.93 -11.02 2.48
C LEU A 25 9.96 -10.60 3.95
N THR A 26 10.04 -9.30 4.21
CA THR A 26 9.98 -8.71 5.54
C THR A 26 9.07 -7.48 5.55
N VAL A 27 8.53 -7.13 6.73
CA VAL A 27 7.72 -5.92 6.88
C VAL A 27 8.56 -4.67 6.58
N GLN A 28 9.83 -4.67 7.01
CA GLN A 28 10.73 -3.52 6.85
C GLN A 28 10.92 -3.17 5.37
N GLU A 29 11.28 -4.14 4.53
CA GLU A 29 11.47 -3.91 3.09
C GLU A 29 10.22 -3.32 2.42
N VAL A 30 9.04 -3.79 2.81
CA VAL A 30 7.78 -3.30 2.26
C VAL A 30 7.49 -1.86 2.69
N LEU A 31 7.80 -1.52 3.95
CA LEU A 31 7.63 -0.15 4.44
C LEU A 31 8.68 0.80 3.86
N ASP A 32 9.91 0.34 3.64
CA ASP A 32 10.97 1.13 3.00
C ASP A 32 10.58 1.44 1.55
N GLU A 33 10.15 0.45 0.76
CA GLU A 33 9.65 0.67 -0.60
C GLU A 33 8.43 1.61 -0.59
N PHE A 34 7.50 1.41 0.34
CA PHE A 34 6.34 2.29 0.44
C PHE A 34 6.76 3.73 0.73
N ASN A 35 7.70 3.97 1.66
CA ASN A 35 8.16 5.31 2.00
C ASN A 35 8.87 5.98 0.82
N GLU A 36 9.77 5.27 0.13
CA GLU A 36 10.44 5.78 -1.08
C GLU A 36 9.43 6.22 -2.14
N ARG A 37 8.34 5.45 -2.30
CA ARG A 37 7.31 5.74 -3.31
C ARG A 37 6.20 6.64 -2.79
N SER A 38 6.07 6.82 -1.48
CA SER A 38 5.01 7.64 -0.86
C SER A 38 5.10 9.09 -1.32
N GLU A 39 6.33 9.59 -1.52
CA GLU A 39 6.60 10.90 -2.10
C GLU A 39 6.13 10.97 -3.57
N GLU A 40 6.38 9.94 -4.37
CA GLU A 40 5.92 9.85 -5.77
C GLU A 40 4.38 9.85 -5.87
N PHE A 41 3.70 9.26 -4.89
CA PHE A 41 2.25 9.21 -4.82
C PHE A 41 1.63 10.44 -4.13
N GLY A 42 2.44 11.37 -3.62
CA GLY A 42 2.00 12.55 -2.89
C GLY A 42 1.24 12.22 -1.61
N ILE A 43 1.56 11.09 -0.96
CA ILE A 43 0.87 10.62 0.25
C ILE A 43 1.52 11.30 1.45
N SER A 44 0.74 12.08 2.20
CA SER A 44 1.16 12.58 3.51
C SER A 44 0.95 11.49 4.56
N GLU A 45 1.87 11.37 5.53
CA GLU A 45 1.69 10.48 6.69
C GLU A 45 0.38 10.75 7.43
N HIS A 46 -0.08 12.00 7.46
CA HIS A 46 -1.35 12.39 8.09
C HIS A 46 -2.59 11.84 7.38
N ASP A 47 -2.46 11.44 6.12
CA ASP A 47 -3.54 10.85 5.33
C ASP A 47 -3.57 9.32 5.44
N ILE A 48 -2.57 8.69 6.08
CA ILE A 48 -2.56 7.25 6.34
C ILE A 48 -3.54 6.93 7.46
N LEU A 49 -4.49 6.04 7.16
CA LEU A 49 -5.53 5.61 8.09
C LEU A 49 -5.20 4.29 8.78
N SER A 50 -4.54 3.38 8.08
CA SER A 50 -4.21 2.06 8.61
C SER A 50 -3.03 1.45 7.85
N VAL A 51 -2.19 0.74 8.59
CA VAL A 51 -1.14 -0.13 8.08
C VAL A 51 -1.31 -1.47 8.78
N SER A 52 -1.54 -2.54 8.02
CA SER A 52 -1.78 -3.88 8.54
C SER A 52 -0.83 -4.88 7.89
N ALA A 53 -0.07 -5.62 8.71
CA ALA A 53 0.75 -6.73 8.25
C ALA A 53 -0.01 -8.05 8.44
N MET A 54 -0.07 -8.85 7.37
CA MET A 54 -0.85 -10.08 7.29
C MET A 54 -0.04 -11.19 6.61
N PRO A 55 -0.41 -12.46 6.82
CA PRO A 55 0.08 -13.54 5.98
C PRO A 55 -0.27 -13.27 4.50
N PRO A 56 0.60 -13.65 3.55
CA PRO A 56 0.34 -13.46 2.12
C PRO A 56 -0.96 -14.15 1.71
N THR A 57 -1.89 -13.40 1.13
CA THR A 57 -3.18 -13.94 0.71
C THR A 57 -3.16 -14.45 -0.74
N LEU A 58 -2.24 -13.93 -1.55
CA LEU A 58 -2.08 -14.30 -2.96
C LEU A 58 -0.78 -15.08 -3.16
N GLY A 59 -0.83 -16.17 -3.94
CA GLY A 59 0.33 -16.99 -4.33
C GLY A 59 1.26 -16.31 -5.35
N SER A 60 1.33 -14.98 -5.33
CA SER A 60 2.18 -14.16 -6.19
C SER A 60 3.63 -14.40 -5.82
N LYS A 61 4.48 -14.77 -6.79
CA LYS A 61 5.92 -14.91 -6.53
C LYS A 61 6.62 -13.56 -6.62
N LEU A 62 7.55 -13.32 -5.71
CA LEU A 62 8.45 -12.17 -5.74
C LEU A 62 9.65 -12.48 -6.64
N ALA A 63 9.99 -11.55 -7.52
CA ALA A 63 11.22 -11.61 -8.29
C ALA A 63 12.40 -11.19 -7.42
N THR A 64 13.48 -11.96 -7.46
CA THR A 64 14.73 -11.73 -6.72
C THR A 64 15.92 -11.91 -7.64
N PRO A 65 17.12 -11.42 -7.28
CA PRO A 65 18.33 -11.65 -8.08
C PRO A 65 18.68 -13.13 -8.29
N LYS A 66 18.17 -14.04 -7.44
CA LYS A 66 18.42 -15.49 -7.50
C LYS A 66 17.29 -16.29 -8.15
N GLY A 67 16.23 -15.63 -8.66
CA GLY A 67 15.05 -16.28 -9.21
C GLY A 67 13.76 -15.77 -8.57
N THR A 68 12.82 -16.67 -8.27
CA THR A 68 11.55 -16.29 -7.63
C THR A 68 11.43 -16.89 -6.24
N THR A 69 10.83 -16.16 -5.31
CA THR A 69 10.55 -16.63 -3.94
C THR A 69 9.11 -16.36 -3.57
N ASP A 70 8.58 -17.16 -2.65
CA ASP A 70 7.28 -16.89 -2.07
C ASP A 70 7.38 -15.73 -1.07
N PRO A 71 6.42 -14.78 -1.09
CA PRO A 71 6.32 -13.74 -0.08
C PRO A 71 6.08 -14.35 1.29
N LYS A 72 6.56 -13.68 2.33
CA LYS A 72 6.35 -14.08 3.73
C LYS A 72 5.36 -13.19 4.46
N VAL A 73 5.21 -11.96 3.98
CA VAL A 73 4.29 -10.98 4.53
C VAL A 73 3.59 -10.23 3.42
N GLU A 74 2.41 -9.75 3.74
CA GLU A 74 1.65 -8.80 2.95
C GLU A 74 1.29 -7.61 3.84
N VAL A 75 1.55 -6.40 3.35
CA VAL A 75 1.20 -5.17 4.04
C VAL A 75 0.11 -4.47 3.25
N VAL A 76 -0.96 -4.12 3.94
CA VAL A 76 -2.08 -3.35 3.41
C VAL A 76 -2.06 -1.98 4.04
N ILE A 77 -1.96 -0.95 3.20
CA ILE A 77 -1.92 0.45 3.60
C ILE A 77 -3.15 1.15 3.04
N VAL A 78 -3.94 1.75 3.92
CA VAL A 78 -5.16 2.49 3.57
C VAL A 78 -4.94 3.96 3.86
N TYR A 79 -5.21 4.83 2.88
CA TYR A 79 -4.92 6.26 2.98
C TYR A 79 -5.88 7.11 2.14
N TRP A 80 -5.98 8.39 2.49
CA TRP A 80 -6.63 9.40 1.66
C TRP A 80 -5.68 9.89 0.57
N ALA A 81 -6.16 9.93 -0.67
CA ALA A 81 -5.46 10.55 -1.78
C ALA A 81 -6.24 11.76 -2.28
N ASN A 82 -5.54 12.86 -2.52
CA ASN A 82 -6.08 13.96 -3.32
C ASN A 82 -6.18 13.50 -4.78
N GLU A 83 -7.17 14.03 -5.51
CA GLU A 83 -7.45 13.65 -6.90
C GLU A 83 -6.36 14.11 -7.88
#